data_AF-B3Q3H5-F1
#
_entry.id   AF-B3Q3H5-F1
#
_cell.length_a   1.000
_cell.length_b   1.000
_cell.length_c   1.000
_cell.angle_alpha   90.00
_cell.angle_beta   90.00
_cell.angle_gamma   90.00
#
_symmetry.space_group_name_H-M   'P 1'
#
loop_
_entity.id
_entity.type
_entity.pdbx_description
1 polymer ?
#
loop_
_entity_poly.entity_id
_entity_poly.type
_entity_poly.pdbx_seq_one_letter_code
_entity_poly.pdbx_strand_id
1 'polypeptide(L)'
;MKHLRNFHLMMASTAFLTLAGPALALDGTDMMKKLSAATNAGGTVITFEKAEVDGDTVKATGVQVGFANLPGDTLKIGDLTFEGVEEKEGGAYYAKTLSFPDIDISQEGGRFSAKAILFTGLTIPANATGETLDDILLYETASTGPIALNIKGKDVLAIEGVEANMGRQDSGFAYDANVAGFKADLSQVEDAAAKEAIEKLGLTTLDGTMTMKGSWEVESGKVVLDEYAFDFKNVGRLNFAVDFSGYTLGFIKSLQEAVKTAEANPNKEEANQAAGLAMMGLMQQLTFNSASIRFDDASITKKALDYAGAKQGVTGNELAQSLKALIPMMMAQLNMPELQNQISAALNTYLDGPKSLTISAAPEKPVPVPMIVGAAMGAPNTIPTVLGVKVSAND
;
A
#
# COMPACT_ATOMS: atom_id res chain seq x y z
N MET A 1 -63.25 66.53 -26.03
CA MET A 1 -64.19 65.96 -25.05
C MET A 1 -64.47 64.51 -25.40
N LYS A 2 -64.35 63.63 -24.39
CA LYS A 2 -64.93 62.27 -24.25
C LYS A 2 -64.48 61.14 -25.19
N HIS A 3 -63.67 60.27 -24.57
CA HIS A 3 -63.60 58.81 -24.69
C HIS A 3 -64.69 58.08 -25.47
N LEU A 4 -64.26 57.07 -26.25
CA LEU A 4 -64.74 55.71 -26.05
C LEU A 4 -63.69 54.66 -26.43
N ARG A 5 -63.72 53.61 -25.62
CA ARG A 5 -62.80 52.48 -25.45
C ARG A 5 -63.36 51.30 -26.24
N ASN A 6 -62.53 50.55 -26.96
CA ASN A 6 -62.49 49.07 -26.90
C ASN A 6 -61.56 48.43 -27.95
N PHE A 7 -60.86 47.40 -27.46
CA PHE A 7 -60.35 46.19 -28.12
C PHE A 7 -59.31 46.36 -29.24
N HIS A 8 -58.09 45.88 -28.99
CA HIS A 8 -57.46 44.79 -29.76
C HIS A 8 -56.47 44.05 -28.82
N LEU A 9 -56.75 42.78 -28.57
CA LEU A 9 -55.80 41.77 -28.09
C LEU A 9 -54.78 41.52 -29.21
N MET A 10 -53.47 41.60 -28.94
CA MET A 10 -52.46 40.73 -29.56
C MET A 10 -51.15 40.70 -28.76
N MET A 11 -50.85 39.49 -28.29
CA MET A 11 -49.55 38.81 -28.14
C MET A 11 -48.24 39.61 -28.02
N ALA A 12 -47.51 39.35 -26.92
CA ALA A 12 -46.07 39.05 -26.98
C ALA A 12 -45.62 38.43 -25.64
N SER A 13 -45.83 37.12 -25.51
CA SER A 13 -45.12 36.27 -24.56
C SER A 13 -43.67 36.12 -25.05
N THR A 14 -42.74 36.86 -24.46
CA THR A 14 -41.30 36.64 -24.65
C THR A 14 -40.91 35.34 -23.96
N ALA A 15 -40.74 34.29 -24.75
CA ALA A 15 -40.17 33.03 -24.31
C ALA A 15 -38.72 33.25 -23.86
N PHE A 16 -38.43 32.95 -22.60
CA PHE A 16 -37.08 32.63 -22.15
C PHE A 16 -36.70 31.28 -22.78
N LEU A 17 -36.04 31.30 -23.94
CA LEU A 17 -35.29 30.14 -24.42
C LEU A 17 -33.96 30.12 -23.67
N THR A 18 -33.95 29.48 -22.51
CA THR A 18 -32.71 29.04 -21.87
C THR A 18 -32.02 28.08 -22.82
N LEU A 19 -30.79 28.43 -23.23
CA LEU A 19 -29.85 27.54 -23.89
C LEU A 19 -29.50 26.39 -22.93
N ALA A 20 -30.34 25.35 -22.89
CA ALA A 20 -29.89 24.04 -22.46
C ALA A 20 -28.96 23.55 -23.58
N GLY A 21 -27.65 23.72 -23.39
CA GLY A 21 -26.67 22.98 -24.19
C GLY A 21 -26.96 21.48 -24.08
N PRO A 22 -26.53 20.66 -25.06
CA PRO A 22 -26.69 19.22 -24.97
C PRO A 22 -26.00 18.75 -23.68
N ALA A 23 -26.78 18.37 -22.68
CA ALA A 23 -26.29 17.55 -21.60
C ALA A 23 -25.85 16.25 -22.27
N LEU A 24 -24.55 16.05 -22.44
CA LEU A 24 -24.02 14.75 -22.81
C LEU A 24 -24.58 13.77 -21.78
N ALA A 25 -25.40 12.83 -22.24
CA ALA A 25 -25.99 11.84 -21.36
C ALA A 25 -24.84 10.97 -20.86
N LEU A 26 -24.55 11.06 -19.57
CA LEU A 26 -23.56 10.20 -18.93
C LEU A 26 -23.89 8.73 -19.24
N ASP A 27 -22.88 7.95 -19.64
CA ASP A 27 -23.01 6.51 -19.85
C ASP A 27 -22.40 5.76 -18.65
N GLY A 28 -23.23 5.44 -17.67
CA GLY A 28 -22.80 4.71 -16.48
C GLY A 28 -22.26 3.31 -16.78
N THR A 29 -22.71 2.67 -17.86
CA THR A 29 -22.21 1.33 -18.23
C THR A 29 -20.82 1.41 -18.83
N ASP A 30 -20.57 2.40 -19.69
CA ASP A 30 -19.24 2.70 -20.22
C ASP A 30 -18.26 3.09 -19.11
N MET A 31 -18.67 3.97 -18.19
CA MET A 31 -17.87 4.34 -17.02
C MET A 31 -17.45 3.11 -16.20
N MET A 32 -18.40 2.23 -15.85
CA MET A 32 -18.11 1.04 -15.06
C MET A 32 -17.23 0.02 -15.80
N LYS A 33 -17.35 -0.08 -17.12
CA LYS A 33 -16.43 -0.91 -17.94
C LYS A 33 -15.01 -0.36 -17.91
N LYS A 34 -14.83 0.95 -18.01
CA LYS A 34 -13.52 1.60 -17.91
C LYS A 34 -12.92 1.46 -16.51
N LEU A 35 -13.72 1.60 -15.46
CA LEU A 35 -13.29 1.33 -14.09
C LEU A 35 -12.80 -0.12 -13.94
N SER A 36 -13.58 -1.10 -14.42
CA SER A 36 -13.19 -2.52 -14.41
C SER A 36 -11.89 -2.77 -15.16
N ALA A 37 -11.71 -2.15 -16.34
CA ALA A 37 -10.46 -2.26 -17.10
C ALA A 37 -9.26 -1.66 -16.34
N ALA A 38 -9.45 -0.51 -15.71
CA ALA A 38 -8.40 0.18 -14.96
C ALA A 38 -8.00 -0.56 -13.68
N THR A 39 -8.95 -1.16 -12.94
CA THR A 39 -8.62 -1.95 -11.74
C THR A 39 -8.01 -3.31 -12.08
N ASN A 40 -8.37 -3.90 -13.23
CA ASN A 40 -7.83 -5.18 -13.67
C ASN A 40 -6.33 -5.09 -13.97
N ALA A 41 -5.87 -3.95 -14.48
CA ALA A 41 -4.44 -3.68 -14.60
C ALA A 41 -3.72 -3.84 -13.24
N GLY A 42 -4.34 -3.43 -12.13
CA GLY A 42 -3.84 -3.62 -10.77
C GLY A 42 -4.10 -5.02 -10.16
N GLY A 43 -4.61 -5.98 -10.95
CA GLY A 43 -4.95 -7.34 -10.48
C GLY A 43 -6.31 -7.46 -9.78
N THR A 44 -7.09 -6.38 -9.70
CA THR A 44 -8.44 -6.37 -9.10
C THR A 44 -9.51 -6.45 -10.17
N VAL A 45 -10.34 -7.49 -10.12
CA VAL A 45 -11.42 -7.71 -11.09
C VAL A 45 -12.73 -7.21 -10.51
N ILE A 46 -13.28 -6.15 -11.11
CA ILE A 46 -14.61 -5.63 -10.75
C ILE A 46 -15.63 -6.09 -11.79
N THR A 47 -16.71 -6.70 -11.34
CA THR A 47 -17.89 -7.01 -12.16
C THR A 47 -19.11 -6.32 -11.57
N PHE A 48 -20.11 -6.04 -12.41
CA PHE A 48 -21.35 -5.37 -12.03
C PHE A 48 -22.51 -5.91 -12.89
N GLU A 49 -23.73 -5.88 -12.37
CA GLU A 49 -24.92 -6.34 -13.10
C GLU A 49 -25.51 -5.23 -13.97
N LYS A 50 -25.62 -4.03 -13.41
CA LYS A 50 -26.21 -2.87 -14.08
C LYS A 50 -25.57 -1.59 -13.56
N ALA A 51 -25.52 -0.56 -14.42
CA ALA A 51 -25.19 0.80 -14.04
C ALA A 51 -26.30 1.73 -14.52
N GLU A 52 -26.96 2.40 -13.58
CA GLU A 52 -28.04 3.35 -13.84
C GLU A 52 -27.56 4.77 -13.62
N VAL A 53 -28.05 5.70 -14.44
CA VAL A 53 -27.68 7.12 -14.37
C VAL A 53 -28.91 7.92 -13.98
N ASP A 54 -28.78 8.74 -12.94
CA ASP A 54 -29.77 9.71 -12.50
C ASP A 54 -29.08 11.08 -12.30
N GLY A 55 -29.29 12.00 -13.24
CA GLY A 55 -28.59 13.29 -13.25
C GLY A 55 -27.07 13.11 -13.38
N ASP A 56 -26.32 13.56 -12.37
CA ASP A 56 -24.88 13.41 -12.22
C ASP A 56 -24.49 12.22 -11.32
N THR A 57 -25.43 11.36 -10.98
CA THR A 57 -25.21 10.19 -10.12
C THR A 57 -25.24 8.91 -10.95
N VAL A 58 -24.24 8.04 -10.75
CA VAL A 58 -24.21 6.70 -11.33
C VAL A 58 -24.33 5.67 -10.21
N LYS A 59 -25.33 4.79 -10.29
CA LYS A 59 -25.52 3.69 -9.35
C LYS A 59 -25.19 2.36 -10.04
N ALA A 60 -24.14 1.69 -9.57
CA ALA A 60 -23.78 0.35 -10.05
C ALA A 60 -24.32 -0.71 -9.09
N THR A 61 -25.13 -1.64 -9.57
CA THR A 61 -25.78 -2.67 -8.75
C THR A 61 -25.11 -4.03 -8.91
N GLY A 62 -25.17 -4.83 -7.86
CA GLY A 62 -24.66 -6.20 -7.88
C GLY A 62 -23.14 -6.27 -8.11
N VAL A 63 -22.40 -5.30 -7.58
CA VAL A 63 -20.95 -5.23 -7.74
C VAL A 63 -20.26 -6.34 -6.98
N GLN A 64 -19.33 -7.02 -7.65
CA GLN A 64 -18.49 -8.06 -7.08
C GLN A 64 -17.03 -7.73 -7.36
N VAL A 65 -16.17 -8.01 -6.37
CA VAL A 65 -14.73 -7.82 -6.45
C VAL A 65 -14.06 -9.16 -6.32
N GLY A 66 -13.18 -9.48 -7.25
CA GLY A 66 -12.29 -10.64 -7.19
C GLY A 66 -10.83 -10.23 -7.44
N PHE A 67 -9.92 -11.19 -7.31
CA PHE A 67 -8.50 -11.00 -7.58
C PHE A 67 -8.08 -11.91 -8.73
N ALA A 68 -7.27 -11.39 -9.66
CA ALA A 68 -6.86 -12.11 -10.86
C ALA A 68 -6.14 -13.44 -10.56
N ASN A 69 -5.41 -13.50 -9.43
CA ASN A 69 -4.69 -14.68 -8.95
C ASN A 69 -5.57 -15.70 -8.19
N LEU A 70 -6.84 -15.37 -7.92
CA LEU A 70 -7.83 -16.24 -7.28
C LEU A 70 -9.11 -16.32 -8.14
N PRO A 71 -9.03 -16.89 -9.36
CA PRO A 71 -10.16 -16.92 -10.27
C PRO A 71 -11.32 -17.74 -9.70
N GLY A 72 -12.48 -17.10 -9.55
CA GLY A 72 -13.71 -17.71 -9.06
C GLY A 72 -14.08 -17.29 -7.63
N ASP A 73 -13.10 -16.85 -6.84
CA ASP A 73 -13.35 -16.30 -5.50
C ASP A 73 -13.70 -14.82 -5.63
N THR A 74 -14.99 -14.52 -5.50
CA THR A 74 -15.52 -13.16 -5.62
C THR A 74 -16.26 -12.76 -4.34
N LEU A 75 -15.99 -11.54 -3.90
CA LEU A 75 -16.67 -10.90 -2.78
C LEU A 75 -17.81 -10.05 -3.32
N LYS A 76 -19.03 -10.35 -2.87
CA LYS A 76 -20.18 -9.49 -3.16
C LYS A 76 -20.09 -8.23 -2.32
N ILE A 77 -19.86 -7.10 -3.00
CA ILE A 77 -19.77 -5.79 -2.36
C ILE A 77 -21.15 -5.15 -2.24
N GLY A 78 -22.02 -5.34 -3.24
CA GLY A 78 -23.37 -4.76 -3.27
C GLY A 78 -23.45 -3.57 -4.23
N ASP A 79 -24.21 -2.55 -3.85
CA ASP A 79 -24.47 -1.39 -4.72
C ASP A 79 -23.45 -0.27 -4.48
N LEU A 80 -22.73 0.16 -5.52
CA LEU A 80 -21.86 1.33 -5.47
C LEU A 80 -22.59 2.57 -5.95
N THR A 81 -22.35 3.70 -5.29
CA THR A 81 -22.94 5.00 -5.68
C THR A 81 -21.83 5.99 -5.98
N PHE A 82 -21.83 6.51 -7.21
CA PHE A 82 -20.92 7.55 -7.67
C PHE A 82 -21.70 8.85 -7.79
N GLU A 83 -21.25 9.92 -7.15
CA GLU A 83 -21.90 11.23 -7.15
C GLU A 83 -21.00 12.29 -7.81
N GLY A 84 -21.63 13.30 -8.45
CA GLY A 84 -20.91 14.35 -9.17
C GLY A 84 -20.08 13.79 -10.32
N VAL A 85 -20.67 12.87 -11.07
CA VAL A 85 -20.04 12.21 -12.21
C VAL A 85 -20.04 13.14 -13.41
N GLU A 86 -18.87 13.31 -14.00
CA GLU A 86 -18.66 14.12 -15.20
C GLU A 86 -17.83 13.32 -16.20
N GLU A 87 -18.30 13.27 -17.45
CA GLU A 87 -17.45 12.84 -18.57
C GLU A 87 -16.44 13.96 -18.87
N LYS A 88 -15.17 13.60 -18.93
CA LYS A 88 -14.04 14.48 -19.27
C LYS A 88 -13.65 14.30 -20.74
N GLU A 89 -12.83 15.21 -21.24
CA GLU A 89 -12.32 15.13 -22.61
C GLU A 89 -11.68 13.77 -22.90
N GLY A 90 -11.87 13.27 -24.11
CA GLY A 90 -11.35 11.95 -24.52
C GLY A 90 -12.13 10.75 -23.96
N GLY A 91 -13.25 10.97 -23.27
CA GLY A 91 -14.11 9.90 -22.72
C GLY A 91 -13.61 9.34 -21.39
N ALA A 92 -12.76 10.07 -20.66
CA ALA A 92 -12.47 9.75 -19.27
C ALA A 92 -13.67 10.14 -18.39
N TYR A 93 -13.71 9.64 -17.15
CA TYR A 93 -14.75 10.03 -16.20
C TYR A 93 -14.12 10.55 -14.92
N TYR A 94 -14.77 11.53 -14.31
CA TYR A 94 -14.49 11.97 -12.95
C TYR A 94 -15.72 11.69 -12.10
N ALA A 95 -15.54 11.20 -10.88
CA ALA A 95 -16.59 11.15 -9.86
C ALA A 95 -16.08 11.86 -8.62
N LYS A 96 -16.84 12.84 -8.13
CA LYS A 96 -16.50 13.58 -6.92
C LYS A 96 -16.45 12.64 -5.72
N THR A 97 -17.38 11.69 -5.65
CA THR A 97 -17.49 10.76 -4.52
C THR A 97 -17.91 9.39 -5.01
N LEU A 98 -17.28 8.34 -4.48
CA LEU A 98 -17.68 6.96 -4.62
C LEU A 98 -17.90 6.37 -3.22
N SER A 99 -19.16 6.01 -2.95
CA SER A 99 -19.59 5.41 -1.69
C SER A 99 -19.89 3.93 -1.86
N PHE A 100 -19.42 3.14 -0.92
CA PHE A 100 -19.68 1.71 -0.82
C PHE A 100 -20.71 1.46 0.30
N PRO A 101 -21.48 0.36 0.22
CA PRO A 101 -22.30 -0.06 1.33
C PRO A 101 -21.41 -0.58 2.46
N ASP A 102 -21.91 -0.52 3.70
CA ASP A 102 -21.25 -1.18 4.83
C ASP A 102 -21.12 -2.68 4.52
N ILE A 103 -19.89 -3.18 4.62
CA ILE A 103 -19.60 -4.60 4.44
C ILE A 103 -19.80 -5.27 5.78
N ASP A 104 -20.63 -6.31 5.80
CA ASP A 104 -20.89 -7.11 6.99
C ASP A 104 -21.12 -8.57 6.59
N ILE A 105 -20.05 -9.37 6.68
CA ILE A 105 -20.02 -10.73 6.17
C ILE A 105 -19.84 -11.67 7.35
N SER A 106 -20.79 -12.57 7.51
CA SER A 106 -20.74 -13.63 8.54
C SER A 106 -20.68 -14.99 7.86
N GLN A 107 -19.69 -15.80 8.22
CA GLN A 107 -19.54 -17.20 7.79
C GLN A 107 -19.29 -18.10 9.01
N GLU A 108 -19.40 -19.42 8.86
CA GLU A 108 -19.09 -20.36 9.95
C GLU A 108 -17.64 -20.16 10.43
N GLY A 109 -17.50 -19.58 11.62
CA GLY A 109 -16.20 -19.35 12.27
C GLY A 109 -15.86 -17.88 12.53
N GLY A 110 -16.50 -16.92 11.85
CA GLY A 110 -16.20 -15.51 12.07
C GLY A 110 -17.08 -14.51 11.30
N ARG A 111 -16.91 -13.24 11.65
CA ARG A 111 -17.59 -12.10 11.07
C ARG A 111 -16.59 -11.01 10.74
N PHE A 112 -16.62 -10.53 9.51
CA PHE A 112 -15.85 -9.38 9.06
C PHE A 112 -16.81 -8.20 8.84
N SER A 113 -16.44 -7.02 9.32
CA SER A 113 -17.18 -5.80 9.00
C SER A 113 -16.25 -4.64 8.67
N ALA A 114 -16.64 -3.82 7.70
CA ALA A 114 -16.00 -2.56 7.36
C ALA A 114 -17.10 -1.53 7.03
N LYS A 115 -16.99 -0.33 7.60
CA LYS A 115 -18.03 0.70 7.49
C LYS A 115 -17.53 1.98 6.88
N ALA A 116 -18.44 2.76 6.32
CA ALA A 116 -18.16 4.11 5.81
C ALA A 116 -16.94 4.13 4.85
N ILE A 117 -16.92 3.20 3.89
CA ILE A 117 -15.91 3.15 2.85
C ILE A 117 -16.25 4.21 1.80
N LEU A 118 -15.31 5.13 1.57
CA LEU A 118 -15.52 6.33 0.76
C LEU A 118 -14.26 6.66 -0.03
N PHE A 119 -14.43 6.95 -1.32
CA PHE A 119 -13.40 7.53 -2.16
C PHE A 119 -13.85 8.91 -2.65
N THR A 120 -12.93 9.85 -2.76
CA THR A 120 -13.18 11.18 -3.33
C THR A 120 -12.23 11.48 -4.47
N GLY A 121 -12.69 12.30 -5.41
CA GLY A 121 -11.89 12.73 -6.56
C GLY A 121 -11.42 11.57 -7.45
N LEU A 122 -12.31 10.60 -7.71
CA LEU A 122 -12.00 9.45 -8.54
C LEU A 122 -11.91 9.86 -10.01
N THR A 123 -10.75 9.66 -10.64
CA THR A 123 -10.54 9.87 -12.08
C THR A 123 -10.33 8.52 -12.75
N ILE A 124 -11.28 8.14 -13.60
CA ILE A 124 -11.28 6.90 -14.36
C ILE A 124 -10.73 7.20 -15.76
N PRO A 125 -9.59 6.59 -16.16
CA PRO A 125 -8.95 6.88 -17.44
C PRO A 125 -9.81 6.39 -18.61
N ALA A 126 -9.74 7.10 -19.73
CA ALA A 126 -10.36 6.66 -20.98
C ALA A 126 -9.70 5.37 -21.52
N ASN A 127 -8.38 5.24 -21.32
CA ASN A 127 -7.57 4.12 -21.77
C ASN A 127 -6.65 3.63 -20.64
N ALA A 128 -7.07 2.61 -19.91
CA ALA A 128 -6.27 1.97 -18.86
C ALA A 128 -4.96 1.30 -19.36
N THR A 129 -4.73 1.23 -20.67
CA THR A 129 -3.53 0.60 -21.26
C THR A 129 -2.50 1.60 -21.76
N GLY A 130 -2.74 2.91 -21.64
CA GLY A 130 -1.79 3.94 -22.05
C GLY A 130 -0.60 4.10 -21.09
N GLU A 131 0.29 5.04 -21.37
CA GLU A 131 1.60 5.22 -20.70
C GLU A 131 1.77 6.61 -20.08
N THR A 132 0.69 7.37 -19.98
CA THR A 132 0.70 8.73 -19.44
C THR A 132 0.04 8.78 -18.06
N LEU A 133 0.20 9.91 -17.37
CA LEU A 133 -0.48 10.17 -16.09
C LEU A 133 -2.01 10.07 -16.20
N ASP A 134 -2.57 10.36 -17.38
CA ASP A 134 -4.02 10.37 -17.62
C ASP A 134 -4.58 8.97 -17.90
N ASP A 135 -3.71 7.96 -18.03
CA ASP A 135 -4.07 6.55 -18.22
C ASP A 135 -4.16 5.78 -16.89
N ILE A 136 -3.92 6.45 -15.77
CA ILE A 136 -3.90 5.87 -14.42
C ILE A 136 -5.25 6.12 -13.72
N LEU A 137 -5.78 5.10 -13.05
CA LEU A 137 -6.89 5.26 -12.13
C LEU A 137 -6.42 6.03 -10.89
N LEU A 138 -6.98 7.22 -10.68
CA LEU A 138 -6.59 8.09 -9.57
C LEU A 138 -7.75 8.33 -8.62
N TYR A 139 -7.44 8.54 -7.36
CA TYR A 139 -8.34 9.07 -6.33
C TYR A 139 -7.57 10.17 -5.57
N GLU A 140 -8.28 11.11 -4.96
CA GLU A 140 -7.67 12.13 -4.10
C GLU A 140 -7.57 11.64 -2.66
N THR A 141 -8.66 11.09 -2.13
CA THR A 141 -8.71 10.49 -0.80
C THR A 141 -9.48 9.18 -0.86
N ALA A 142 -8.98 8.17 -0.16
CA ALA A 142 -9.67 6.94 0.16
C ALA A 142 -9.76 6.83 1.68
N SER A 143 -10.95 6.58 2.20
CA SER A 143 -11.17 6.46 3.63
C SER A 143 -12.06 5.27 3.95
N THR A 144 -11.87 4.71 5.13
CA THR A 144 -12.73 3.68 5.70
C THR A 144 -12.88 3.96 7.19
N GLY A 145 -14.09 3.84 7.69
CA GLY A 145 -14.38 3.87 9.12
C GLY A 145 -13.94 2.57 9.82
N PRO A 146 -14.63 2.16 10.90
CA PRO A 146 -14.21 1.01 11.67
C PRO A 146 -14.17 -0.28 10.84
N ILE A 147 -13.05 -1.00 10.93
CA ILE A 147 -12.88 -2.37 10.40
C ILE A 147 -12.74 -3.30 11.59
N ALA A 148 -13.46 -4.42 11.58
CA ALA A 148 -13.39 -5.41 12.64
C ALA A 148 -13.44 -6.84 12.08
N LEU A 149 -12.65 -7.73 12.69
CA LEU A 149 -12.73 -9.16 12.49
C LEU A 149 -13.04 -9.82 13.83
N ASN A 150 -14.15 -10.55 13.85
CA ASN A 150 -14.58 -11.36 14.97
C ASN A 150 -14.42 -12.84 14.62
N ILE A 151 -13.81 -13.61 15.51
CA ILE A 151 -13.68 -15.07 15.37
C ILE A 151 -14.26 -15.70 16.63
N LYS A 152 -15.16 -16.68 16.46
CA LYS A 152 -15.81 -17.40 17.58
C LYS A 152 -16.43 -16.46 18.66
N GLY A 153 -16.97 -15.32 18.25
CA GLY A 153 -17.61 -14.35 19.16
C GLY A 153 -16.65 -13.40 19.87
N LYS A 154 -15.36 -13.39 19.51
CA LYS A 154 -14.36 -12.46 20.06
C LYS A 154 -13.73 -11.60 18.96
N ASP A 155 -13.56 -10.33 19.24
CA ASP A 155 -12.89 -9.40 18.32
C ASP A 155 -11.39 -9.67 18.35
N VAL A 156 -10.87 -10.22 17.25
CA VAL A 156 -9.44 -10.56 17.11
C VAL A 156 -8.65 -9.44 16.44
N LEU A 157 -9.34 -8.59 15.67
CA LEU A 157 -8.78 -7.42 15.01
C LEU A 157 -9.81 -6.29 15.03
N ALA A 158 -9.36 -5.08 15.35
CA ALA A 158 -10.10 -3.85 15.18
C ALA A 158 -9.18 -2.75 14.64
N ILE A 159 -9.69 -1.94 13.73
CA ILE A 159 -9.03 -0.74 13.20
C ILE A 159 -10.07 0.38 13.28
N GLU A 160 -9.70 1.54 13.81
CA GLU A 160 -10.63 2.65 13.98
C GLU A 160 -10.95 3.32 12.65
N GLY A 161 -9.94 3.44 11.79
CA GLY A 161 -10.12 3.90 10.41
C GLY A 161 -8.84 3.82 9.61
N VAL A 162 -9.02 3.90 8.30
CA VAL A 162 -7.93 4.03 7.32
C VAL A 162 -8.18 5.30 6.53
N GLU A 163 -7.14 6.08 6.32
CA GLU A 163 -7.17 7.24 5.44
C GLU A 163 -5.94 7.18 4.54
N ALA A 164 -6.13 7.34 3.25
CA ALA A 164 -5.06 7.40 2.26
C ALA A 164 -5.32 8.57 1.32
N ASN A 165 -4.30 9.38 1.09
CA ASN A 165 -4.36 10.55 0.24
C ASN A 165 -3.36 10.38 -0.91
N MET A 166 -3.76 10.85 -2.09
CA MET A 166 -2.90 10.90 -3.26
C MET A 166 -3.08 12.26 -3.95
N GLY A 167 -1.97 12.97 -4.11
CA GLY A 167 -1.94 14.27 -4.78
C GLY A 167 -1.12 14.20 -6.05
N ARG A 168 -1.71 14.66 -7.17
CA ARG A 168 -0.97 14.83 -8.43
C ARG A 168 0.04 15.97 -8.30
N GLN A 169 1.25 15.73 -8.80
CA GLN A 169 2.33 16.69 -8.96
C GLN A 169 2.65 16.86 -10.45
N ASP A 170 3.50 17.83 -10.80
CA ASP A 170 3.83 18.13 -12.20
C ASP A 170 4.42 16.91 -12.96
N SER A 171 5.26 16.11 -12.29
CA SER A 171 5.94 14.94 -12.87
C SER A 171 5.52 13.60 -12.26
N GLY A 172 4.49 13.57 -11.42
CA GLY A 172 4.09 12.35 -10.72
C GLY A 172 3.07 12.52 -9.61
N PHE A 173 3.27 11.82 -8.49
CA PHE A 173 2.33 11.78 -7.37
C PHE A 173 3.06 11.85 -6.02
N ALA A 174 2.45 12.49 -5.04
CA ALA A 174 2.73 12.24 -3.63
C ALA A 174 1.56 11.47 -3.01
N TYR A 175 1.87 10.62 -2.05
CA TYR A 175 0.88 9.85 -1.33
C TYR A 175 1.23 9.76 0.16
N ASP A 176 0.19 9.68 0.98
CA ASP A 176 0.29 9.32 2.37
C ASP A 176 -0.86 8.38 2.74
N ALA A 177 -0.62 7.55 3.76
CA ALA A 177 -1.65 6.71 4.33
C ALA A 177 -1.46 6.58 5.84
N ASN A 178 -2.57 6.47 6.56
CA ASN A 178 -2.62 6.30 7.99
C ASN A 178 -3.67 5.25 8.36
N VAL A 179 -3.25 4.28 9.16
CA VAL A 179 -4.12 3.30 9.81
C VAL A 179 -4.19 3.67 11.29
N ALA A 180 -5.35 4.16 11.70
CA ALA A 180 -5.58 4.61 13.07
C ALA A 180 -6.15 3.48 13.94
N GLY A 181 -5.68 3.42 15.19
CA GLY A 181 -6.28 2.58 16.23
C GLY A 181 -6.26 1.08 15.90
N PHE A 182 -5.19 0.59 15.29
CA PHE A 182 -5.00 -0.84 15.07
C PHE A 182 -4.95 -1.56 16.42
N LYS A 183 -5.77 -2.59 16.59
CA LYS A 183 -5.81 -3.46 17.76
C LYS A 183 -5.92 -4.90 17.34
N ALA A 184 -5.04 -5.77 17.84
CA ALA A 184 -5.13 -7.21 17.62
C ALA A 184 -5.06 -7.96 18.95
N ASP A 185 -5.98 -8.91 19.16
CA ASP A 185 -6.00 -9.80 20.31
C ASP A 185 -5.28 -11.12 19.97
N LEU A 186 -4.08 -11.29 20.52
CA LEU A 186 -3.26 -12.48 20.35
C LEU A 186 -3.58 -13.58 21.36
N SER A 187 -4.52 -13.37 22.30
CA SER A 187 -4.89 -14.38 23.29
C SER A 187 -5.62 -15.59 22.66
N GLN A 188 -6.06 -15.48 21.41
CA GLN A 188 -6.70 -16.57 20.66
C GLN A 188 -5.71 -17.45 19.90
N VAL A 189 -4.42 -17.11 19.86
CA VAL A 189 -3.39 -17.97 19.25
C VAL A 189 -3.36 -19.30 20.00
N GLU A 190 -3.56 -20.43 19.33
CA GLU A 190 -3.68 -21.75 19.98
C GLU A 190 -2.33 -22.47 20.17
N ASP A 191 -1.33 -22.16 19.34
CA ASP A 191 0.00 -22.76 19.39
C ASP A 191 0.69 -22.53 20.74
N ALA A 192 1.18 -23.60 21.36
CA ALA A 192 1.70 -23.56 22.73
C ALA A 192 2.97 -22.72 22.85
N ALA A 193 3.88 -22.80 21.86
CA ALA A 193 5.12 -22.04 21.87
C ALA A 193 4.85 -20.54 21.64
N ALA A 194 3.93 -20.23 20.72
CA ALA A 194 3.51 -18.86 20.48
C ALA A 194 2.79 -18.25 21.69
N LYS A 195 1.88 -18.99 22.35
CA LYS A 195 1.23 -18.54 23.60
C LYS A 195 2.24 -18.17 24.67
N GLU A 196 3.21 -19.05 24.93
CA GLU A 196 4.24 -18.78 25.92
C GLU A 196 5.02 -17.50 25.59
N ALA A 197 5.42 -17.33 24.32
CA ALA A 197 6.12 -16.13 23.88
C ALA A 197 5.26 -14.87 24.04
N ILE A 198 3.98 -14.91 23.61
CA ILE A 198 3.03 -13.80 23.72
C ILE A 198 2.88 -13.36 25.18
N GLU A 199 2.70 -14.32 26.11
CA GLU A 199 2.56 -14.03 27.53
C GLU A 199 3.85 -13.44 28.13
N LYS A 200 5.01 -14.05 27.83
CA LYS A 200 6.31 -13.61 28.38
C LYS A 200 6.76 -12.27 27.84
N LEU A 201 6.38 -11.93 26.61
CA LEU A 201 6.65 -10.64 25.99
C LEU A 201 5.58 -9.58 26.31
N GLY A 202 4.48 -9.98 26.97
CA GLY A 202 3.36 -9.10 27.30
C GLY A 202 2.66 -8.55 26.06
N LEU A 203 2.50 -9.38 25.02
CA LEU A 203 1.95 -9.04 23.71
C LEU A 203 0.52 -9.55 23.51
N THR A 204 -0.22 -9.87 24.59
CA THR A 204 -1.59 -10.38 24.50
C THR A 204 -2.49 -9.48 23.65
N THR A 205 -2.26 -8.17 23.70
CA THR A 205 -2.89 -7.21 22.81
C THR A 205 -1.82 -6.37 22.13
N LEU A 206 -1.89 -6.28 20.81
CA LEU A 206 -1.15 -5.29 20.03
C LEU A 206 -2.06 -4.08 19.85
N ASP A 207 -1.53 -2.89 20.10
CA ASP A 207 -2.22 -1.62 19.94
C ASP A 207 -1.25 -0.65 19.29
N GLY A 208 -1.64 -0.05 18.16
CA GLY A 208 -0.73 0.78 17.40
C GLY A 208 -1.35 1.53 16.24
N THR A 209 -0.47 2.11 15.45
CA THR A 209 -0.78 2.87 14.24
C THR A 209 0.22 2.52 13.14
N MET A 210 -0.20 2.66 11.90
CA MET A 210 0.67 2.46 10.76
C MET A 210 0.61 3.71 9.89
N THR A 211 1.77 4.23 9.49
CA THR A 211 1.86 5.39 8.62
C THR A 211 2.70 5.07 7.39
N MET A 212 2.33 5.65 6.27
CA MET A 212 3.06 5.57 5.03
C MET A 212 3.12 6.95 4.41
N LYS A 213 4.27 7.31 3.84
CA LYS A 213 4.44 8.53 3.06
C LYS A 213 5.45 8.31 1.95
N GLY A 214 5.15 8.82 0.78
CA GLY A 214 6.08 8.76 -0.33
C GLY A 214 5.67 9.56 -1.54
N SER A 215 6.42 9.35 -2.61
CA SER A 215 6.18 9.94 -3.91
C SER A 215 6.65 9.02 -5.03
N TRP A 216 6.07 9.20 -6.20
CA TRP A 216 6.45 8.49 -7.42
C TRP A 216 6.49 9.45 -8.60
N GLU A 217 7.65 9.57 -9.24
CA GLU A 217 7.85 10.29 -10.50
C GLU A 217 7.67 9.34 -11.68
N VAL A 218 6.75 9.66 -12.59
CA VAL A 218 6.31 8.72 -13.62
C VAL A 218 7.32 8.54 -14.75
N GLU A 219 8.00 9.62 -15.15
CA GLU A 219 8.97 9.57 -16.26
C GLU A 219 10.24 8.80 -15.87
N SER A 220 10.86 9.16 -14.75
CA SER A 220 12.07 8.48 -14.26
C SER A 220 11.76 7.14 -13.57
N GLY A 221 10.51 6.90 -13.19
CA GLY A 221 10.11 5.80 -12.32
C GLY A 221 10.73 5.90 -10.93
N LYS A 222 11.08 7.11 -10.47
CA LYS A 222 11.65 7.31 -9.13
C LYS A 222 10.57 7.17 -8.08
N VAL A 223 10.68 6.16 -7.23
CA VAL A 223 9.84 5.94 -6.06
C VAL A 223 10.64 6.32 -4.82
N VAL A 224 10.08 7.21 -4.01
CA VAL A 224 10.61 7.56 -2.70
C VAL A 224 9.56 7.17 -1.67
N LEU A 225 9.89 6.20 -0.82
CA LEU A 225 9.16 5.88 0.39
C LEU A 225 9.89 6.56 1.54
N ASP A 226 9.42 7.73 1.94
CA ASP A 226 10.00 8.52 3.04
C ASP A 226 9.75 7.86 4.40
N GLU A 227 8.56 7.28 4.53
CA GLU A 227 8.11 6.62 5.76
C GLU A 227 7.23 5.43 5.42
N TYR A 228 7.51 4.31 6.08
CA TYR A 228 6.58 3.21 6.24
C TYR A 228 6.78 2.65 7.63
N ALA A 229 6.00 3.20 8.56
CA ALA A 229 6.19 3.00 9.98
C ALA A 229 5.07 2.18 10.61
N PHE A 230 5.48 1.29 11.51
CA PHE A 230 4.61 0.49 12.36
C PHE A 230 4.95 0.86 13.79
N ASP A 231 4.03 1.55 14.47
CA ASP A 231 4.22 2.00 15.85
C ASP A 231 3.27 1.24 16.77
N PHE A 232 3.82 0.38 17.61
CA PHE A 232 3.06 -0.45 18.54
C PHE A 232 3.46 -0.16 19.99
N LYS A 233 2.44 0.10 20.82
CA LYS A 233 2.59 0.33 22.26
C LYS A 233 3.28 -0.86 22.91
N ASN A 234 4.25 -0.57 23.78
CA ASN A 234 5.05 -1.57 24.51
C ASN A 234 5.85 -2.53 23.61
N VAL A 235 5.97 -2.19 22.32
CA VAL A 235 6.85 -2.89 21.37
C VAL A 235 7.94 -1.93 20.92
N GLY A 236 7.56 -0.93 20.12
CA GLY A 236 8.46 0.00 19.47
C GLY A 236 7.90 0.48 18.14
N ARG A 237 8.67 1.34 17.48
CA ARG A 237 8.37 1.85 16.14
C ARG A 237 9.38 1.30 15.15
N LEU A 238 8.91 0.54 14.16
CA LEU A 238 9.71 0.06 13.05
C LEU A 238 9.40 0.91 11.82
N ASN A 239 10.39 1.62 11.29
CA ASN A 239 10.25 2.44 10.10
C ASN A 239 11.16 1.94 8.97
N PHE A 240 10.60 1.91 7.77
CA PHE A 240 11.31 1.67 6.52
C PHE A 240 11.29 2.93 5.66
N ALA A 241 12.43 3.25 5.05
CA ALA A 241 12.53 4.25 4.01
C ALA A 241 13.32 3.68 2.84
N VAL A 242 12.88 3.91 1.61
CA VAL A 242 13.52 3.37 0.39
C VAL A 242 13.42 4.39 -0.74
N ASP A 243 14.51 4.59 -1.47
CA ASP A 243 14.56 5.37 -2.70
C ASP A 243 15.15 4.50 -3.81
N PHE A 244 14.37 4.32 -4.88
CA PHE A 244 14.80 3.59 -6.08
C PHE A 244 14.22 4.24 -7.34
N SER A 245 14.87 3.98 -8.48
CA SER A 245 14.48 4.50 -9.79
C SER A 245 14.30 3.38 -10.81
N GLY A 246 13.61 3.67 -11.91
CA GLY A 246 13.30 2.70 -12.97
C GLY A 246 11.96 1.97 -12.80
N TYR A 247 11.16 2.31 -11.78
CA TYR A 247 9.80 1.79 -11.60
C TYR A 247 8.80 2.57 -12.47
N THR A 248 8.98 2.48 -13.78
CA THR A 248 8.16 3.18 -14.77
C THR A 248 6.85 2.44 -15.04
N LEU A 249 5.89 3.09 -15.70
CA LEU A 249 4.67 2.41 -16.17
C LEU A 249 5.00 1.21 -17.09
N GLY A 250 6.00 1.35 -17.96
CA GLY A 250 6.46 0.26 -18.82
C GLY A 250 7.05 -0.92 -18.03
N PHE A 251 7.80 -0.63 -16.96
CA PHE A 251 8.30 -1.66 -16.04
C PHE A 251 7.14 -2.40 -15.36
N ILE A 252 6.16 -1.68 -14.82
CA ILE A 252 4.99 -2.25 -14.12
C ILE A 252 4.20 -3.17 -15.06
N LYS A 253 3.91 -2.72 -16.28
CA LYS A 253 3.21 -3.54 -17.29
C LYS A 253 3.98 -4.81 -17.62
N SER A 254 5.28 -4.68 -17.86
CA SER A 254 6.13 -5.83 -18.17
C SER A 254 6.17 -6.84 -17.02
N LEU A 255 6.17 -6.36 -15.78
CA LEU A 255 6.07 -7.21 -14.58
C LEU A 255 4.71 -7.94 -14.53
N GLN A 256 3.61 -7.23 -14.76
CA GLN A 256 2.27 -7.80 -14.79
C GLN A 256 2.10 -8.86 -15.89
N GLU A 257 2.62 -8.59 -17.09
CA GLU A 257 2.61 -9.54 -18.20
C GLU A 257 3.44 -10.79 -17.89
N ALA A 258 4.61 -10.64 -17.27
CA ALA A 258 5.45 -11.76 -16.85
C ALA A 258 4.73 -12.65 -15.83
N VAL A 259 4.09 -12.05 -14.81
CA VAL A 259 3.30 -12.79 -13.81
C VAL A 259 2.12 -13.50 -14.46
N LYS A 260 1.32 -12.80 -15.26
CA LYS A 260 0.15 -13.37 -15.95
C LYS A 260 0.52 -14.53 -16.87
N THR A 261 1.63 -14.40 -17.60
CA THR A 261 2.14 -15.46 -18.48
C THR A 261 2.59 -16.68 -17.68
N ALA A 262 3.26 -16.46 -16.54
CA ALA A 262 3.69 -17.54 -15.65
C ALA A 262 2.50 -18.29 -15.03
N GLU A 263 1.48 -17.56 -14.56
CA GLU A 263 0.27 -18.14 -13.97
C GLU A 263 -0.59 -18.92 -14.97
N ALA A 264 -0.68 -18.42 -16.21
CA ALA A 264 -1.43 -19.09 -17.28
C ALA A 264 -0.74 -20.34 -17.82
N ASN A 265 0.55 -20.54 -17.54
CA ASN A 265 1.31 -21.66 -18.07
C ASN A 265 1.04 -22.95 -17.25
N PRO A 266 0.50 -24.01 -17.87
CA PRO A 266 0.21 -25.26 -17.18
C PRO A 266 1.48 -25.98 -16.69
N ASN A 267 2.65 -25.67 -17.25
CA ASN A 267 3.94 -26.20 -16.82
C ASN A 267 4.65 -25.23 -15.87
N LYS A 268 4.47 -25.43 -14.55
CA LYS A 268 5.02 -24.55 -13.51
C LYS A 268 6.54 -24.43 -13.53
N GLU A 269 7.27 -25.46 -13.96
CA GLU A 269 8.73 -25.44 -13.96
C GLU A 269 9.27 -24.54 -15.08
N GLU A 270 8.70 -24.68 -16.28
CA GLU A 270 8.99 -23.81 -17.42
C GLU A 270 8.52 -22.37 -17.18
N ALA A 271 7.34 -22.20 -16.56
CA ALA A 271 6.82 -20.91 -16.14
C ALA A 271 7.77 -20.19 -15.18
N ASN A 272 8.28 -20.90 -14.17
CA ASN A 272 9.21 -20.34 -13.19
C ASN A 272 10.56 -19.96 -13.84
N GLN A 273 11.05 -20.77 -14.79
CA GLN A 273 12.27 -20.44 -15.53
C GLN A 273 12.08 -19.20 -16.41
N ALA A 274 10.99 -19.13 -17.18
CA ALA A 274 10.67 -17.98 -18.02
C ALA A 274 10.44 -16.71 -17.20
N ALA A 275 9.70 -16.80 -16.09
CA ALA A 275 9.50 -15.70 -15.16
C ALA A 275 10.81 -15.23 -14.54
N GLY A 276 11.71 -16.16 -14.18
CA GLY A 276 13.05 -15.84 -13.68
C GLY A 276 13.88 -15.05 -14.70
N LEU A 277 13.86 -15.44 -15.97
CA LEU A 277 14.54 -14.71 -17.04
C LEU A 277 13.92 -13.33 -17.31
N ALA A 278 12.59 -13.25 -17.30
CA ALA A 278 11.88 -11.97 -17.43
C ALA A 278 12.23 -11.02 -16.27
N MET A 279 12.20 -11.52 -15.04
CA MET A 279 12.57 -10.74 -13.85
C MET A 279 14.02 -10.27 -13.90
N MET A 280 14.94 -11.09 -14.39
CA MET A 280 16.34 -10.67 -14.61
C MET A 280 16.45 -9.52 -15.61
N GLY A 281 15.67 -9.53 -16.70
CA GLY A 281 15.59 -8.41 -17.64
C GLY A 281 14.99 -7.15 -17.01
N LEU A 282 13.93 -7.30 -16.21
CA LEU A 282 13.28 -6.19 -15.50
C LEU A 282 14.22 -5.55 -14.47
N MET A 283 14.97 -6.35 -13.71
CA MET A 283 15.95 -5.83 -12.74
C MET A 283 17.01 -4.94 -13.39
N GLN A 284 17.28 -5.06 -14.69
CA GLN A 284 18.22 -4.18 -15.39
C GLN A 284 17.77 -2.73 -15.47
N GLN A 285 16.47 -2.48 -15.35
CA GLN A 285 15.90 -1.13 -15.39
C GLN A 285 15.97 -0.45 -14.02
N LEU A 286 16.16 -1.21 -12.94
CA LEU A 286 16.12 -0.70 -11.58
C LEU A 286 17.46 -0.14 -11.13
N THR A 287 17.40 1.00 -10.45
CA THR A 287 18.56 1.64 -9.81
C THR A 287 18.25 1.87 -8.34
N PHE A 288 19.16 1.44 -7.48
CA PHE A 288 19.09 1.66 -6.04
C PHE A 288 19.71 3.00 -5.67
N ASN A 289 18.96 3.85 -4.96
CA ASN A 289 19.43 5.16 -4.52
C ASN A 289 19.74 5.16 -3.02
N SER A 290 18.80 4.73 -2.19
CA SER A 290 19.04 4.55 -0.76
C SER A 290 18.00 3.63 -0.10
N ALA A 291 18.33 3.13 1.09
CA ALA A 291 17.38 2.48 1.98
C ALA A 291 17.77 2.70 3.44
N SER A 292 16.78 2.74 4.32
CA SER A 292 16.97 2.78 5.76
C SER A 292 15.91 1.95 6.47
N ILE A 293 16.35 1.25 7.51
CA ILE A 293 15.51 0.58 8.47
C ILE A 293 15.88 1.16 9.83
N ARG A 294 14.89 1.70 10.55
CA ARG A 294 15.05 2.22 11.90
C ARG A 294 14.07 1.53 12.83
N PHE A 295 14.57 1.04 13.95
CA PHE A 295 13.75 0.52 15.03
C PHE A 295 13.95 1.37 16.28
N ASP A 296 12.89 2.02 16.76
CA ASP A 296 12.86 2.72 18.05
C ASP A 296 12.22 1.81 19.11
N ASP A 297 12.99 1.40 20.12
CA ASP A 297 12.54 0.46 21.15
C ASP A 297 11.63 1.15 22.17
N ALA A 298 10.46 0.55 22.42
CA ALA A 298 9.55 1.00 23.48
C ALA A 298 9.38 -0.02 24.61
N SER A 299 10.22 -1.06 24.65
CA SER A 299 10.45 -2.06 25.73
C SER A 299 10.69 -3.48 25.21
N ILE A 300 10.42 -3.79 23.94
CA ILE A 300 10.41 -5.18 23.47
C ILE A 300 11.78 -5.84 23.53
N THR A 301 12.86 -5.09 23.27
CA THR A 301 14.22 -5.62 23.24
C THR A 301 14.57 -6.26 24.57
N LYS A 302 14.31 -5.56 25.67
CA LYS A 302 14.58 -6.10 27.01
C LYS A 302 13.75 -7.35 27.29
N LYS A 303 12.46 -7.34 26.97
CA LYS A 303 11.57 -8.50 27.17
C LYS A 303 12.02 -9.71 26.34
N ALA A 304 12.43 -9.47 25.10
CA ALA A 304 12.93 -10.51 24.20
C ALA A 304 14.24 -11.13 24.71
N LEU A 305 15.17 -10.31 25.20
CA LEU A 305 16.41 -10.78 25.82
C LEU A 305 16.12 -11.59 27.10
N ASP A 306 15.23 -11.10 27.97
CA ASP A 306 14.86 -11.81 29.20
C ASP A 306 14.21 -13.17 28.88
N TYR A 307 13.31 -13.22 27.90
CA TYR A 307 12.66 -14.45 27.45
C TYR A 307 13.66 -15.46 26.84
N ALA A 308 14.49 -15.01 25.91
CA ALA A 308 15.49 -15.85 25.25
C ALA A 308 16.58 -16.32 26.23
N GLY A 309 17.01 -15.44 27.14
CA GLY A 309 17.96 -15.78 28.20
C GLY A 309 17.40 -16.88 29.09
N ALA A 310 16.15 -16.73 29.57
CA ALA A 310 15.51 -17.72 30.41
C ALA A 310 15.42 -19.11 29.76
N LYS A 311 15.20 -19.17 28.44
CA LYS A 311 15.24 -20.43 27.67
C LYS A 311 16.62 -21.08 27.63
N GLN A 312 17.69 -20.30 27.73
CA GLN A 312 19.08 -20.76 27.77
C GLN A 312 19.63 -20.91 29.20
N GLY A 313 18.81 -20.67 30.23
CA GLY A 313 19.24 -20.75 31.63
C GLY A 313 20.13 -19.60 32.08
N VAL A 314 20.13 -18.47 31.35
CA VAL A 314 20.89 -17.25 31.67
C VAL A 314 19.94 -16.05 31.82
N THR A 315 20.42 -14.96 32.38
CA THR A 315 19.66 -13.70 32.42
C THR A 315 19.67 -13.01 31.04
N GLY A 316 18.70 -12.13 30.78
CA GLY A 316 18.69 -11.33 29.54
C GLY A 316 19.93 -10.44 29.40
N ASN A 317 20.48 -9.95 30.52
CA ASN A 317 21.73 -9.20 30.53
C ASN A 317 22.93 -10.07 30.13
N GLU A 318 23.06 -11.29 30.66
CA GLU A 318 24.12 -12.23 30.26
C GLU A 318 24.00 -12.63 28.79
N LEU A 319 22.78 -12.81 28.29
CA LEU A 319 22.53 -13.03 26.87
C LEU A 319 22.97 -11.81 26.05
N ALA A 320 22.63 -10.59 26.46
CA ALA A 320 23.04 -9.37 25.79
C ALA A 320 24.59 -9.23 25.74
N GLN A 321 25.27 -9.53 26.83
CA GLN A 321 26.74 -9.54 26.87
C GLN A 321 27.33 -10.62 25.95
N SER A 322 26.72 -11.80 25.90
CA SER A 322 27.10 -12.87 24.97
C SER A 322 26.96 -12.42 23.51
N LEU A 323 25.85 -11.74 23.16
CA LEU A 323 25.62 -11.22 21.81
C LEU A 323 26.66 -10.16 21.42
N LYS A 324 27.02 -9.25 22.33
CA LYS A 324 28.07 -8.24 22.13
C LYS A 324 29.43 -8.85 21.77
N ALA A 325 29.74 -10.03 22.32
CA ALA A 325 30.99 -10.72 22.01
C ALA A 325 30.89 -11.59 20.74
N LEU A 326 29.77 -12.29 20.56
CA LEU A 326 29.60 -13.30 19.52
C LEU A 326 29.35 -12.68 18.13
N ILE A 327 28.54 -11.63 18.03
CA ILE A 327 28.20 -11.02 16.74
C ILE A 327 29.46 -10.47 16.03
N PRO A 328 30.33 -9.66 16.68
CA PRO A 328 31.56 -9.20 16.04
C PRO A 328 32.50 -10.35 15.61
N MET A 329 32.55 -11.43 16.40
CA MET A 329 33.37 -12.61 16.08
C MET A 329 32.85 -13.31 14.82
N MET A 330 31.54 -13.46 14.67
CA MET A 330 30.94 -14.01 13.45
C MET A 330 31.20 -13.09 12.25
N MET A 331 31.08 -11.77 12.44
CA MET A 331 31.32 -10.78 11.39
C MET A 331 32.78 -10.73 10.93
N ALA A 332 33.74 -11.05 11.79
CA ALA A 332 35.16 -11.09 11.43
C ALA A 332 35.45 -12.05 10.26
N GLN A 333 34.64 -13.11 10.10
CA GLN A 333 34.76 -14.06 8.98
C GLN A 333 34.42 -13.44 7.62
N LEU A 334 33.66 -12.35 7.59
CA LEU A 334 33.26 -11.67 6.36
C LEU A 334 34.39 -10.77 5.80
N ASN A 335 35.48 -10.59 6.55
CA ASN A 335 36.62 -9.73 6.19
C ASN A 335 36.19 -8.27 5.90
N MET A 336 35.37 -7.71 6.80
CA MET A 336 34.77 -6.38 6.68
C MET A 336 35.02 -5.52 7.92
N PRO A 337 36.26 -5.03 8.13
CA PRO A 337 36.66 -4.41 9.40
C PRO A 337 35.88 -3.14 9.74
N GLU A 338 35.53 -2.32 8.74
CA GLU A 338 34.78 -1.08 8.96
C GLU A 338 33.35 -1.37 9.43
N LEU A 339 32.62 -2.23 8.72
CA LEU A 339 31.26 -2.64 9.09
C LEU A 339 31.25 -3.36 10.45
N GLN A 340 32.24 -4.22 10.70
CA GLN A 340 32.40 -4.90 11.99
C GLN A 340 32.54 -3.89 13.14
N ASN A 341 33.35 -2.83 12.97
CA ASN A 341 33.51 -1.79 13.97
C ASN A 341 32.20 -1.03 14.23
N GLN A 342 31.49 -0.65 13.16
CA GLN A 342 30.20 0.05 13.28
C GLN A 342 29.15 -0.80 14.01
N ILE A 343 29.00 -2.07 13.61
CA ILE A 343 28.09 -3.01 14.28
C ILE A 343 28.48 -3.20 15.74
N SER A 344 29.77 -3.37 16.03
CA SER A 344 30.25 -3.54 17.41
C SER A 344 29.91 -2.32 18.27
N ALA A 345 30.12 -1.11 17.76
CA ALA A 345 29.80 0.13 18.46
C ALA A 345 28.29 0.30 18.67
N ALA A 346 27.50 0.09 17.61
CA ALA A 346 26.04 0.19 17.65
C ALA A 346 25.43 -0.86 18.61
N LEU A 347 25.88 -2.11 18.52
CA LEU A 347 25.40 -3.21 19.36
C LEU A 347 25.72 -2.98 20.84
N ASN A 348 26.94 -2.50 21.15
CA ASN A 348 27.30 -2.13 22.52
C ASN A 348 26.36 -1.07 23.07
N THR A 349 26.19 0.03 22.32
CA THR A 349 25.35 1.17 22.69
C THR A 349 23.88 0.79 22.85
N TYR A 350 23.34 0.04 21.87
CA TYR A 350 21.95 -0.37 21.86
C TYR A 350 21.64 -1.33 23.01
N LEU A 351 22.43 -2.39 23.20
CA LEU A 351 22.12 -3.40 24.21
C LEU A 351 22.42 -2.95 25.65
N ASP A 352 23.21 -1.89 25.87
CA ASP A 352 23.35 -1.27 27.21
C ASP A 352 22.14 -0.44 27.61
N GLY A 353 21.44 0.13 26.64
CA GLY A 353 20.25 0.94 26.87
C GLY A 353 19.48 1.13 25.57
N PRO A 354 18.59 0.19 25.21
CA PRO A 354 17.89 0.23 23.92
C PRO A 354 17.07 1.50 23.79
N LYS A 355 17.29 2.26 22.71
CA LYS A 355 16.44 3.39 22.31
C LYS A 355 16.15 3.36 20.82
N SER A 356 17.20 3.33 20.00
CA SER A 356 17.05 3.23 18.55
C SER A 356 18.17 2.41 17.92
N LEU A 357 17.87 1.70 16.85
CA LEU A 357 18.84 1.01 16.00
C LEU A 357 18.54 1.38 14.55
N THR A 358 19.51 1.96 13.87
CA THR A 358 19.37 2.40 12.47
C THR A 358 20.37 1.65 11.61
N ILE A 359 19.87 1.06 10.53
CA ILE A 359 20.67 0.49 9.44
C ILE A 359 20.31 1.25 8.18
N SER A 360 21.30 1.83 7.51
CA SER A 360 21.08 2.58 6.28
C SER A 360 22.06 2.16 5.20
N ALA A 361 21.65 2.19 3.95
CA ALA A 361 22.47 2.06 2.76
C ALA A 361 22.24 3.30 1.90
N ALA A 362 23.27 4.12 1.74
CA ALA A 362 23.23 5.35 0.96
C ALA A 362 24.55 5.46 0.17
N PRO A 363 24.65 4.83 -1.00
CA PRO A 363 25.83 4.91 -1.85
C PRO A 363 26.08 6.36 -2.32
N GLU A 364 27.34 6.72 -2.58
CA GLU A 364 27.69 8.06 -3.09
C GLU A 364 27.06 8.37 -4.46
N LYS A 365 26.74 7.33 -5.23
CA LYS A 365 26.08 7.41 -6.53
C LYS A 365 25.00 6.32 -6.62
N PRO A 366 23.88 6.58 -7.32
CA PRO A 366 22.90 5.55 -7.64
C PRO A 366 23.57 4.29 -8.23
N VAL A 367 23.19 3.11 -7.70
CA VAL A 367 23.80 1.83 -8.08
C VAL A 367 22.78 1.00 -8.87
N PRO A 368 23.05 0.65 -10.13
CA PRO A 368 22.18 -0.25 -10.89
C PRO A 368 22.04 -1.61 -10.18
N VAL A 369 20.82 -2.12 -10.06
CA VAL A 369 20.56 -3.41 -9.40
C VAL A 369 21.40 -4.57 -9.97
N PRO A 370 21.65 -4.68 -11.30
CA PRO A 370 22.53 -5.73 -11.84
C PRO A 370 23.96 -5.67 -11.30
N MET A 371 24.47 -4.48 -10.97
CA MET A 371 25.79 -4.33 -10.36
C MET A 371 25.81 -4.91 -8.94
N ILE A 372 24.73 -4.71 -8.18
CA ILE A 372 24.58 -5.29 -6.83
C ILE A 372 24.55 -6.82 -6.91
N VAL A 373 23.75 -7.38 -7.85
CA VAL A 373 23.67 -8.83 -8.08
C VAL A 373 25.02 -9.39 -8.52
N GLY A 374 25.71 -8.72 -9.45
CA GLY A 374 27.04 -9.11 -9.89
C GLY A 374 28.08 -9.10 -8.75
N ALA A 375 28.04 -8.07 -7.89
CA ALA A 375 28.88 -8.00 -6.70
C ALA A 375 28.55 -9.13 -5.70
N ALA A 376 27.28 -9.49 -5.53
CA ALA A 376 26.86 -10.59 -4.65
C ALA A 376 27.44 -11.94 -5.09
N MET A 377 27.51 -12.17 -6.40
CA MET A 377 28.02 -13.42 -6.96
C MET A 377 29.55 -13.49 -7.00
N GLY A 378 30.21 -12.37 -7.30
CA GLY A 378 31.66 -12.33 -7.51
C GLY A 378 32.49 -11.95 -6.28
N ALA A 379 31.97 -11.05 -5.43
CA ALA A 379 32.69 -10.49 -4.30
C ALA A 379 31.71 -9.95 -3.23
N PRO A 380 30.94 -10.82 -2.54
CA PRO A 380 29.84 -10.41 -1.65
C PRO A 380 30.29 -9.51 -0.50
N ASN A 381 31.55 -9.62 -0.07
CA ASN A 381 32.16 -8.78 0.98
C ASN A 381 32.32 -7.30 0.56
N THR A 382 32.18 -6.96 -0.73
CA THR A 382 32.26 -5.58 -1.22
C THR A 382 30.92 -4.84 -1.19
N ILE A 383 29.79 -5.56 -1.08
CA ILE A 383 28.45 -4.99 -1.17
C ILE A 383 28.23 -3.87 -0.15
N PRO A 384 28.51 -4.07 1.15
CA PRO A 384 28.25 -3.01 2.13
C PRO A 384 29.05 -1.73 1.86
N THR A 385 30.25 -1.84 1.29
CA THR A 385 31.05 -0.67 0.88
C THR A 385 30.43 0.00 -0.34
N VAL A 386 30.04 -0.77 -1.37
CA VAL A 386 29.40 -0.25 -2.59
C VAL A 386 28.10 0.48 -2.26
N LEU A 387 27.30 -0.07 -1.33
CA LEU A 387 26.02 0.49 -0.91
C LEU A 387 26.14 1.56 0.19
N GLY A 388 27.35 1.86 0.66
CA GLY A 388 27.55 2.83 1.74
C GLY A 388 26.80 2.47 3.02
N VAL A 389 26.81 1.19 3.41
CA VAL A 389 26.07 0.69 4.57
C VAL A 389 26.63 1.31 5.86
N LYS A 390 25.72 1.81 6.69
CA LYS A 390 25.99 2.35 8.01
C LYS A 390 25.09 1.71 9.04
N VAL A 391 25.64 1.45 10.22
CA VAL A 391 24.90 0.97 11.40
C VAL A 391 25.16 1.90 12.56
N SER A 392 24.11 2.45 13.14
CA SER A 392 24.14 3.35 14.29
C SER A 392 23.09 2.94 15.32
N ALA A 393 23.29 3.34 16.57
CA ALA A 393 22.35 3.11 17.65
C ALA A 393 22.22 4.34 18.53
N ASN A 394 21.01 4.55 19.06
CA ASN A 394 20.63 5.63 19.97
C ASN A 394 20.91 7.03 19.38
N ASP A 395 20.69 7.17 18.07
CA ASP A 395 20.81 8.41 17.30
C ASP A 395 19.47 9.15 17.08
#